data_AF-A0A0Q5LPJ8-F1
#
_entry.id   AF-A0A0Q5LPJ8-F1
#
_cell.length_a   1.000
_cell.length_b   1.000
_cell.length_c   1.000
_cell.angle_alpha   90.00
_cell.angle_beta   90.00
_cell.angle_gamma   90.00
#
_symmetry.space_group_name_H-M   'P 1'
#
loop_
_entity.id
_entity.type
_entity.pdbx_description
1 polymer ?
#
loop_
_entity_poly.entity_id
_entity_poly.type
_entity_poly.pdbx_seq_one_letter_code
_entity_poly.pdbx_strand_id
1 'polypeptide(L)'
;MPDLDPADLDPAVRDPAGRDEGGRPLSVLVPRDHDALPRRSSSWRAIRAWFAVPATAALPEAAAVQHLFTDPELHWAPGLRRGTLAVLPSPSAFTRALLAWEWSIDAADFSVSSAEPTGWSVDETRAVEAWLRAAAAALEQQGDRIDDDVRRVVDDVAAGHDETRPAATEAARRAESARVGDSARLVEARLGTGVEGPAAGAAHPRVDVVLPASDDPGREVFVDAADGTELGERRTVAVDGEVAAFRYTVADDVDDVTPRELARWHDQHLQRQLLADDARQAAVHVVAGIAPPASVGYGA
;
A
#
# COMPACT_ATOMS: atom_id res chain seq x y z
N MET A 1 7.77 2.27 34.85
CA MET A 1 8.83 1.75 33.96
C MET A 1 9.60 0.68 34.73
N PRO A 2 9.19 -0.59 34.71
CA PRO A 2 10.10 -1.65 35.11
C PRO A 2 11.24 -1.69 34.08
N ASP A 3 12.48 -1.64 34.56
CA ASP A 3 13.68 -1.79 33.73
C ASP A 3 13.65 -3.17 33.08
N LEU A 4 13.61 -3.21 31.75
CA LEU A 4 13.94 -4.42 30.99
C LEU A 4 15.46 -4.63 31.14
N ASP A 5 15.84 -5.76 31.72
CA ASP A 5 17.24 -6.10 31.94
C ASP A 5 17.94 -6.27 30.58
N PRO A 6 19.04 -5.54 30.28
CA PRO A 6 19.80 -5.73 29.06
C PRO A 6 20.40 -7.15 28.92
N ALA A 7 20.38 -7.98 29.96
CA ALA A 7 20.71 -9.40 29.89
C ALA A 7 19.64 -10.26 29.17
N ASP A 8 18.41 -9.78 29.00
CA ASP A 8 17.38 -10.43 28.16
C ASP A 8 17.61 -10.19 26.65
N LEU A 9 18.69 -9.49 26.29
CA LEU A 9 19.17 -9.25 24.92
C LEU A 9 20.34 -10.18 24.57
N ASP A 10 20.21 -11.48 24.84
CA ASP A 10 21.28 -12.45 24.56
C ASP A 10 21.36 -12.79 23.05
N PRO A 11 22.57 -12.89 22.44
CA PRO A 11 22.69 -13.25 21.04
C PRO A 11 22.53 -14.77 20.90
N ALA A 12 21.37 -15.19 20.41
CA ALA A 12 21.02 -16.59 20.18
C ALA A 12 22.20 -17.43 19.60
N VAL A 13 22.68 -18.37 20.40
CA VAL A 13 23.53 -19.49 19.98
C VAL A 13 22.65 -20.47 19.21
N ARG A 14 23.11 -20.91 18.03
CA ARG A 14 22.36 -21.75 17.09
C ARG A 14 22.33 -23.21 17.55
N ASP A 15 21.14 -23.76 17.80
CA ASP A 15 20.83 -25.20 17.67
C ASP A 15 20.09 -25.42 16.34
N PRO A 16 20.47 -26.39 15.49
CA PRO A 16 19.76 -26.75 14.26
C PRO A 16 18.31 -27.25 14.43
N ALA A 17 17.72 -27.20 15.63
CA ALA A 17 16.36 -27.63 15.91
C ALA A 17 15.37 -26.49 16.21
N GLY A 18 15.72 -25.22 15.91
CA GLY A 18 14.82 -24.08 16.15
C GLY A 18 14.62 -23.74 17.63
N ARG A 19 15.50 -24.23 18.52
CA ARG A 19 15.40 -24.08 19.98
C ARG A 19 16.62 -23.40 20.58
N ASP A 20 16.44 -22.74 21.73
CA ASP A 20 17.57 -22.32 22.57
C ASP A 20 18.20 -23.50 23.33
N GLU A 21 19.32 -23.29 24.03
CA GLU A 21 20.00 -24.32 24.83
C GLU A 21 19.10 -24.97 25.92
N GLY A 22 17.93 -24.38 26.20
CA GLY A 22 16.91 -24.88 27.14
C GLY A 22 15.70 -25.55 26.48
N GLY A 23 15.69 -25.73 25.16
CA GLY A 23 14.60 -26.35 24.42
C GLY A 23 13.38 -25.46 24.20
N ARG A 24 13.49 -24.14 24.40
CA ARG A 24 12.42 -23.18 24.17
C ARG A 24 12.44 -22.68 22.72
N PRO A 25 11.29 -22.26 22.16
CA PRO A 25 11.23 -21.67 20.82
C PRO A 25 12.17 -20.46 20.72
N LEU A 26 12.94 -20.38 19.64
CA LEU A 26 13.78 -19.21 19.38
C LEU A 26 12.89 -17.96 19.26
N SER A 27 13.15 -16.97 20.12
CA SER A 27 12.40 -15.73 20.11
C SER A 27 13.27 -14.51 20.39
N VAL A 28 12.82 -13.35 19.93
CA VAL A 28 13.42 -12.04 20.25
C VAL A 28 12.33 -11.05 20.65
N LEU A 29 12.61 -10.23 21.65
CA LEU A 29 11.76 -9.11 22.04
C LEU A 29 12.32 -7.82 21.44
N VAL A 30 11.49 -7.09 20.72
CA VAL A 30 11.82 -5.79 20.14
C VAL A 30 11.00 -4.72 20.85
N PRO A 31 11.62 -3.77 21.57
CA PRO A 31 10.91 -2.64 22.17
C PRO A 31 10.15 -1.86 21.10
N ARG A 32 8.97 -1.34 21.44
CA ARG A 32 8.11 -0.58 20.51
C ARG A 32 8.87 0.53 19.78
N ASP A 33 9.71 1.27 20.49
CA ASP A 33 10.47 2.41 19.92
C ASP A 33 11.54 1.97 18.93
N HIS A 34 11.93 0.69 18.95
CA HIS A 34 12.90 0.09 18.03
C HIS A 34 12.24 -0.65 16.85
N ASP A 35 10.91 -0.82 16.88
CA ASP A 35 10.07 -1.41 15.82
C ASP A 35 9.42 -0.31 14.94
N ALA A 36 9.66 0.98 15.24
CA ALA A 36 8.76 2.06 14.85
C ALA A 36 8.92 2.62 13.42
N LEU A 37 9.96 2.29 12.66
CA LEU A 37 10.13 2.78 11.28
C LEU A 37 11.03 1.82 10.48
N PRO A 38 10.82 1.62 9.17
CA PRO A 38 11.71 0.84 8.29
C PRO A 38 13.08 1.49 8.07
N ARG A 39 13.82 1.82 9.14
CA ARG A 39 15.18 2.41 9.10
C ARG A 39 16.24 1.43 8.59
N ARG A 40 15.86 0.16 8.35
CA ARG A 40 16.77 -0.95 8.04
C ARG A 40 16.84 -1.32 6.55
N SER A 41 16.08 -0.63 5.69
CA SER A 41 16.12 -0.90 4.23
C SER A 41 17.13 0.02 3.54
N SER A 42 18.28 -0.54 3.16
CA SER A 42 19.38 0.17 2.49
C SER A 42 19.34 0.08 0.96
N SER A 43 18.27 -0.48 0.38
CA SER A 43 18.16 -0.82 -1.05
C SER A 43 16.82 -0.41 -1.65
N TRP A 44 16.44 0.87 -1.47
CA TRP A 44 15.23 1.42 -2.09
C TRP A 44 15.38 1.38 -3.61
N ARG A 45 14.50 0.63 -4.28
CA ARG A 45 14.48 0.49 -5.74
C ARG A 45 13.47 1.47 -6.34
N ALA A 46 13.84 2.13 -7.42
CA ALA A 46 12.95 3.03 -8.13
C ALA A 46 11.93 2.21 -8.95
N ILE A 47 10.68 2.16 -8.47
CA ILE A 47 9.63 1.35 -9.09
C ILE A 47 8.90 2.15 -10.18
N ARG A 48 8.79 1.56 -11.37
CA ARG A 48 8.01 2.07 -12.50
C ARG A 48 6.82 1.14 -12.76
N ALA A 49 5.62 1.66 -12.59
CA ALA A 49 4.39 0.92 -12.81
C ALA A 49 3.63 1.49 -14.02
N TRP A 50 3.06 0.62 -14.83
CA TRP A 50 2.13 1.02 -15.89
C TRP A 50 0.72 0.61 -15.51
N PHE A 51 -0.22 1.55 -15.65
CA PHE A 51 -1.64 1.36 -15.44
C PHE A 51 -2.35 1.47 -16.79
N ALA A 52 -3.24 0.53 -17.07
CA ALA A 52 -4.03 0.57 -18.28
C ALA A 52 -5.36 1.31 -18.00
N VAL A 53 -5.54 2.44 -18.67
CA VAL A 53 -6.72 3.29 -18.56
C VAL A 53 -7.60 3.05 -19.78
N PRO A 54 -8.87 2.64 -19.60
CA PRO A 54 -9.82 2.57 -20.71
C PRO A 54 -9.91 3.92 -21.43
N ALA A 55 -10.06 3.94 -22.76
CA ALA A 55 -10.35 5.19 -23.49
C ALA A 55 -11.61 5.90 -22.96
N THR A 56 -12.56 5.14 -22.43
CA THR A 56 -13.79 5.65 -21.79
C THR A 56 -13.53 6.34 -20.45
N ALA A 57 -12.38 6.08 -19.81
CA ALA A 57 -11.94 6.75 -18.59
C ALA A 57 -11.07 7.98 -18.88
N ALA A 58 -10.81 8.31 -20.15
CA ALA A 58 -10.31 9.64 -20.47
C ALA A 58 -11.40 10.66 -20.10
N LEU A 59 -11.11 11.55 -19.16
CA LEU A 59 -12.03 12.59 -18.69
C LEU A 59 -11.66 13.93 -19.34
N PRO A 60 -12.34 14.36 -20.42
CA PRO A 60 -12.13 15.68 -21.01
C PRO A 60 -12.23 16.81 -19.97
N GLU A 61 -13.07 16.62 -18.94
CA GLU A 61 -13.28 17.53 -17.82
C GLU A 61 -12.00 17.74 -17.00
N ALA A 62 -11.11 16.73 -16.92
CA ALA A 62 -9.86 16.87 -16.18
C ALA A 62 -8.97 17.98 -16.76
N ALA A 63 -8.91 18.10 -18.10
CA ALA A 63 -8.15 19.16 -18.76
C ALA A 63 -8.67 20.56 -18.41
N ALA A 64 -9.98 20.70 -18.13
CA ALA A 64 -10.59 21.97 -17.76
C ALA A 64 -10.21 22.43 -16.34
N VAL A 65 -9.81 21.51 -15.45
CA VAL A 65 -9.56 21.81 -14.03
C VAL A 65 -8.10 21.65 -13.61
N GLN A 66 -7.25 21.02 -14.43
CA GLN A 66 -5.83 20.81 -14.12
C GLN A 66 -5.10 22.09 -13.71
N HIS A 67 -5.41 23.22 -14.34
CA HIS A 67 -4.78 24.52 -14.03
C HIS A 67 -5.19 25.12 -12.67
N LEU A 68 -6.22 24.58 -12.03
CA LEU A 68 -6.72 25.02 -10.72
C LEU A 68 -5.98 24.38 -9.55
N PHE A 69 -5.14 23.37 -9.83
CA PHE A 69 -4.43 22.60 -8.82
C PHE A 69 -2.94 22.53 -9.16
N THR A 70 -2.08 22.73 -8.16
CA THR A 70 -0.64 22.56 -8.29
C THR A 70 -0.26 21.25 -7.61
N ASP A 71 -0.16 20.18 -8.38
CA ASP A 71 0.06 18.80 -7.88
C ASP A 71 -1.06 18.32 -6.94
N PRO A 72 -2.31 18.19 -7.44
CA PRO A 72 -3.44 17.75 -6.64
C PRO A 72 -3.23 16.34 -6.08
N GLU A 73 -3.73 16.13 -4.86
CA GLU A 73 -3.82 14.82 -4.23
C GLU A 73 -5.29 14.41 -4.12
N LEU A 74 -5.65 13.30 -4.75
CA LEU A 74 -7.00 12.70 -4.69
C LEU A 74 -7.09 11.62 -3.62
N HIS A 75 -8.09 11.70 -2.75
CA HIS A 75 -8.42 10.59 -1.85
C HIS A 75 -9.77 10.02 -2.24
N TRP A 76 -9.75 8.76 -2.66
CA TRP A 76 -10.94 8.01 -3.03
C TRP A 76 -11.21 6.93 -1.99
N ALA A 77 -12.45 6.91 -1.50
CA ALA A 77 -12.96 5.79 -0.72
C ALA A 77 -14.26 5.31 -1.39
N PRO A 78 -14.31 4.07 -1.91
CA PRO A 78 -15.54 3.49 -2.42
C PRO A 78 -16.52 3.27 -1.28
N GLY A 79 -17.83 3.29 -1.56
CA GLY A 79 -18.82 3.14 -0.51
C GLY A 79 -20.10 2.46 -0.96
N LEU A 80 -20.40 1.30 -0.34
CA LEU A 80 -21.74 0.70 -0.35
C LEU A 80 -22.76 1.49 0.49
N ARG A 81 -22.26 2.34 1.40
CA ARG A 81 -23.06 3.22 2.28
C ARG A 81 -22.60 4.67 2.27
N ARG A 82 -21.31 4.96 2.06
CA ARG A 82 -20.82 6.33 1.93
C ARG A 82 -19.51 6.34 1.14
N GLY A 83 -19.56 6.79 -0.11
CA GLY A 83 -18.38 7.02 -0.93
C GLY A 83 -17.93 8.47 -0.84
N THR A 84 -16.62 8.68 -1.00
CA THR A 84 -16.04 10.03 -1.01
C THR A 84 -14.93 10.14 -2.04
N LEU A 85 -14.88 11.29 -2.70
CA LEU A 85 -13.75 11.72 -3.52
C LEU A 85 -13.35 13.13 -3.07
N ALA A 86 -12.18 13.23 -2.46
CA ALA A 86 -11.64 14.48 -1.93
C ALA A 86 -10.44 14.93 -2.76
N VAL A 87 -10.33 16.23 -2.98
CA VAL A 87 -9.19 16.89 -3.64
C VAL A 87 -8.48 17.77 -2.64
N LEU A 88 -7.20 17.49 -2.45
CA LEU A 88 -6.27 18.38 -1.77
C LEU A 88 -5.48 19.14 -2.85
N PRO A 89 -5.29 20.46 -2.69
CA PRO A 89 -4.60 21.28 -3.68
C PRO A 89 -3.08 21.04 -3.70
N SER A 90 -2.54 20.47 -2.63
CA SER A 90 -1.15 20.01 -2.51
C SER A 90 -1.08 18.96 -1.39
N PRO A 91 -0.02 18.15 -1.32
CA PRO A 91 0.22 17.28 -0.17
C PRO A 91 0.23 18.10 1.13
N SER A 92 -0.43 17.60 2.17
CA SER A 92 -0.61 18.27 3.49
C SER A 92 -1.55 19.48 3.54
N ALA A 93 -2.23 19.84 2.45
CA ALA A 93 -3.22 20.90 2.47
C ALA A 93 -4.60 20.42 2.98
N PHE A 94 -5.44 21.34 3.43
CA PHE A 94 -6.84 21.03 3.73
C PHE A 94 -7.59 20.65 2.44
N THR A 95 -8.60 19.79 2.59
CA THR A 95 -9.50 19.41 1.48
C THR A 95 -10.12 20.66 0.86
N ARG A 96 -9.84 20.88 -0.42
CA ARG A 96 -10.32 22.03 -1.19
C ARG A 96 -11.63 21.73 -1.90
N ALA A 97 -11.83 20.50 -2.36
CA ALA A 97 -13.10 20.03 -2.90
C ALA A 97 -13.42 18.64 -2.38
N LEU A 98 -14.69 18.38 -2.10
CA LEU A 98 -15.17 17.08 -1.65
C LEU A 98 -16.50 16.77 -2.34
N LEU A 99 -16.54 15.60 -2.96
CA LEU A 99 -17.76 14.95 -3.41
C LEU A 99 -18.06 13.78 -2.48
N ALA A 100 -19.25 13.74 -1.87
CA ALA A 100 -19.67 12.67 -0.98
C ALA A 100 -21.03 12.12 -1.41
N TRP A 101 -21.16 10.79 -1.49
CA TRP A 101 -22.41 10.13 -1.87
C TRP A 101 -22.75 8.99 -0.94
N GLU A 102 -24.04 8.75 -0.72
CA GLU A 102 -24.52 7.58 0.04
C GLU A 102 -24.97 6.45 -0.91
N TRP A 103 -25.80 6.81 -1.91
CA TRP A 103 -26.46 5.84 -2.81
C TRP A 103 -26.15 6.07 -4.29
N SER A 104 -25.83 7.29 -4.69
CA SER A 104 -25.59 7.65 -6.10
C SER A 104 -24.68 8.86 -6.23
N ILE A 105 -23.74 8.78 -7.17
CA ILE A 105 -22.87 9.90 -7.56
C ILE A 105 -23.68 11.06 -8.14
N ASP A 106 -24.81 10.80 -8.81
CA ASP A 106 -25.65 11.87 -9.37
C ASP A 106 -26.33 12.70 -8.27
N ALA A 107 -26.63 12.07 -7.13
CA ALA A 107 -27.20 12.69 -5.95
C ALA A 107 -26.15 13.10 -4.91
N ALA A 108 -24.86 13.06 -5.27
CA ALA A 108 -23.78 13.38 -4.35
C ALA A 108 -23.83 14.84 -3.88
N ASP A 109 -23.49 15.02 -2.60
CA ASP A 109 -23.23 16.33 -2.02
C ASP A 109 -21.85 16.80 -2.46
N PHE A 110 -21.80 17.98 -3.06
CA PHE A 110 -20.56 18.63 -3.46
C PHE A 110 -20.28 19.83 -2.56
N SER A 111 -19.03 19.94 -2.11
CA SER A 111 -18.57 21.06 -1.30
C SER A 111 -17.19 21.52 -1.72
N VAL A 112 -16.98 22.83 -1.68
CA VAL A 112 -15.68 23.48 -1.93
C VAL A 112 -15.33 24.32 -0.71
N SER A 113 -14.09 24.20 -0.28
CA SER A 113 -13.50 25.03 0.76
C SER A 113 -12.36 25.83 0.14
N SER A 114 -12.41 27.16 0.22
CA SER A 114 -11.29 28.03 -0.17
C SER A 114 -10.72 28.71 1.06
N ALA A 115 -9.41 28.50 1.30
CA ALA A 115 -8.65 29.32 2.24
C ALA A 115 -8.20 30.65 1.62
N GLU A 116 -8.27 30.78 0.29
CA GLU A 116 -7.85 31.98 -0.43
C GLU A 116 -8.99 33.02 -0.51
N PRO A 117 -8.68 34.33 -0.39
CA PRO A 117 -9.68 35.41 -0.38
C PRO A 117 -10.51 35.52 -1.65
N THR A 118 -9.96 35.13 -2.80
CA THR A 118 -10.61 35.28 -4.11
C THR A 118 -11.41 34.05 -4.55
N GLY A 119 -11.24 32.91 -3.88
CA GLY A 119 -11.98 31.67 -4.18
C GLY A 119 -11.86 31.19 -5.62
N TRP A 120 -12.56 30.10 -5.94
CA TRP A 120 -12.88 29.77 -7.32
C TRP A 120 -14.11 30.55 -7.77
N SER A 121 -14.13 30.96 -9.03
CA SER A 121 -15.33 31.45 -9.71
C SER A 121 -16.42 30.38 -9.76
N VAL A 122 -17.65 30.80 -10.07
CA VAL A 122 -18.79 29.90 -10.23
C VAL A 122 -18.55 28.86 -11.34
N ASP A 123 -17.91 29.27 -12.43
CA ASP A 123 -17.65 28.38 -13.57
C ASP A 123 -16.54 27.37 -13.26
N GLU A 124 -15.48 27.80 -12.56
CA GLU A 124 -14.44 26.89 -12.05
C GLU A 124 -15.02 25.89 -11.05
N THR A 125 -15.89 26.35 -10.14
CA THR A 125 -16.56 25.48 -9.17
C THR A 125 -17.41 24.41 -9.86
N ARG A 126 -18.18 24.79 -10.89
CA ARG A 126 -18.97 23.85 -11.70
C ARG A 126 -18.09 22.88 -12.48
N ALA A 127 -16.96 23.36 -13.01
CA ALA A 127 -16.03 22.50 -13.73
C ALA A 127 -15.40 21.45 -12.80
N VAL A 128 -15.01 21.84 -11.59
CA VAL A 128 -14.48 20.92 -10.56
C VAL A 128 -15.56 19.92 -10.13
N GLU A 129 -16.79 20.35 -9.91
CA GLU A 129 -17.89 19.45 -9.58
C GLU A 129 -18.13 18.41 -10.69
N ALA A 130 -18.23 18.87 -11.94
CA ALA A 130 -18.44 18.00 -13.09
C ALA A 130 -17.31 16.97 -13.25
N TRP A 131 -16.06 17.43 -13.12
CA TRP A 131 -14.90 16.55 -13.12
C TRP A 131 -14.95 15.52 -11.99
N LEU A 132 -15.26 15.92 -10.75
CA LEU A 132 -15.32 14.98 -9.62
C LEU A 132 -16.41 13.94 -9.77
N ARG A 133 -17.58 14.31 -10.30
CA ARG A 133 -18.66 13.35 -10.57
C ARG A 133 -18.23 12.35 -11.64
N ALA A 134 -17.61 12.83 -12.72
CA ALA A 134 -17.10 11.97 -13.79
C ALA A 134 -15.97 11.04 -13.28
N ALA A 135 -15.04 11.57 -12.48
CA ALA A 135 -13.96 10.80 -11.87
C ALA A 135 -14.50 9.75 -10.89
N ALA A 136 -15.45 10.11 -10.01
CA ALA A 136 -16.07 9.14 -9.10
C ALA A 136 -16.75 8.01 -9.88
N ALA A 137 -17.47 8.32 -10.97
CA ALA A 137 -18.12 7.30 -11.80
C ALA A 137 -17.11 6.38 -12.50
N ALA A 138 -16.00 6.93 -12.98
CA ALA A 138 -14.92 6.15 -13.57
C ALA A 138 -14.25 5.25 -12.52
N LEU A 139 -13.96 5.78 -11.31
CA LEU A 139 -13.34 5.03 -10.22
C LEU A 139 -14.23 3.87 -9.74
N GLU A 140 -15.54 4.10 -9.55
CA GLU A 140 -16.49 3.03 -9.21
C GLU A 140 -16.54 1.94 -10.28
N GLN A 141 -16.52 2.30 -11.56
CA GLN A 141 -16.51 1.31 -12.66
C GLN A 141 -15.19 0.54 -12.77
N GLN A 142 -14.08 1.10 -12.27
CA GLN A 142 -12.74 0.52 -12.38
C GLN A 142 -12.20 -0.02 -11.05
N GLY A 143 -13.00 -0.06 -9.98
CA GLY A 143 -12.53 -0.41 -8.63
C GLY A 143 -11.78 -1.75 -8.57
N ASP A 144 -12.41 -2.83 -9.04
CA ASP A 144 -11.79 -4.16 -9.08
C ASP A 144 -10.49 -4.19 -9.89
N ARG A 145 -10.42 -3.39 -10.95
CA ARG A 145 -9.23 -3.28 -11.80
C ARG A 145 -8.10 -2.54 -11.09
N ILE A 146 -8.42 -1.47 -10.37
CA ILE A 146 -7.45 -0.75 -9.54
C ILE A 146 -6.86 -1.73 -8.51
N ASP A 147 -7.70 -2.54 -7.87
CA ASP A 147 -7.25 -3.56 -6.92
C ASP A 147 -6.34 -4.61 -7.57
N ASP A 148 -6.70 -5.09 -8.76
CA ASP A 148 -5.87 -6.04 -9.53
C ASP A 148 -4.52 -5.43 -9.96
N ASP A 149 -4.50 -4.17 -10.41
CA ASP A 149 -3.27 -3.47 -10.78
C ASP A 149 -2.37 -3.22 -9.57
N VAL A 150 -2.93 -2.83 -8.44
CA VAL A 150 -2.21 -2.66 -7.17
C VAL A 150 -1.59 -3.98 -6.71
N ARG A 151 -2.38 -5.06 -6.71
CA ARG A 151 -1.90 -6.40 -6.35
C ARG A 151 -0.75 -6.85 -7.25
N ARG A 152 -0.90 -6.65 -8.57
CA ARG A 152 0.17 -6.94 -9.54
C ARG A 152 1.44 -6.14 -9.26
N VAL A 153 1.34 -4.83 -9.00
CA VAL A 153 2.50 -4.00 -8.65
C VAL A 153 3.22 -4.57 -7.43
N VAL A 154 2.48 -4.88 -6.36
CA VAL A 154 3.05 -5.44 -5.13
C VAL A 154 3.71 -6.80 -5.39
N ASP A 155 3.05 -7.68 -6.14
CA ASP A 155 3.56 -9.01 -6.47
C ASP A 155 4.84 -8.94 -7.34
N ASP A 156 4.85 -8.09 -8.37
CA ASP A 156 6.00 -7.87 -9.25
C ASP A 156 7.21 -7.34 -8.46
N VAL A 157 6.99 -6.33 -7.60
CA VAL A 157 8.05 -5.73 -6.79
C VAL A 157 8.57 -6.72 -5.75
N ALA A 158 7.67 -7.46 -5.09
CA ALA A 158 8.03 -8.52 -4.15
C ALA A 158 8.82 -9.65 -4.81
N ALA A 159 8.61 -9.91 -6.11
CA ALA A 159 9.41 -10.85 -6.90
C ALA A 159 10.76 -10.28 -7.36
N GLY A 160 11.06 -9.01 -7.08
CA GLY A 160 12.31 -8.37 -7.46
C GLY A 160 12.26 -7.60 -8.79
N HIS A 161 11.07 -7.33 -9.35
CA HIS A 161 10.93 -6.52 -10.56
C HIS A 161 10.79 -5.02 -10.24
N ASP A 162 11.59 -4.20 -10.89
CA ASP A 162 11.52 -2.72 -10.76
C ASP A 162 10.58 -2.08 -11.80
N GLU A 163 10.14 -2.87 -12.79
CA GLU A 163 9.22 -2.47 -13.83
C GLU A 163 8.01 -3.40 -13.84
N THR A 164 6.81 -2.83 -13.63
CA THR A 164 5.55 -3.57 -13.49
C THR A 164 4.61 -3.19 -14.63
N ARG A 165 4.21 -4.14 -15.47
CA ARG A 165 3.34 -3.87 -16.62
C ARG A 165 2.18 -4.87 -16.70
N PRO A 166 1.00 -4.47 -17.18
CA PRO A 166 -0.04 -5.41 -17.57
C PRO A 166 0.54 -6.45 -18.55
N ALA A 167 0.16 -7.72 -18.38
CA ALA A 167 0.85 -8.85 -19.00
C ALA A 167 1.06 -8.71 -20.52
N ALA A 168 2.29 -8.97 -20.97
CA ALA A 168 2.74 -8.77 -22.35
C ALA A 168 2.30 -9.88 -23.34
N THR A 169 1.82 -11.03 -22.84
CA THR A 169 1.46 -12.16 -23.70
C THR A 169 0.23 -11.82 -24.54
N GLU A 170 0.18 -12.32 -25.77
CA GLU A 170 -0.90 -12.01 -26.69
C GLU A 170 -2.27 -12.55 -26.24
N ALA A 171 -2.26 -13.64 -25.46
CA ALA A 171 -3.47 -14.17 -24.82
C ALA A 171 -3.95 -13.27 -23.67
N ALA A 172 -3.04 -12.77 -22.84
CA ALA A 172 -3.39 -11.81 -21.79
C ALA A 172 -3.79 -10.45 -22.38
N ARG A 173 -3.11 -9.98 -23.43
CA ARG A 173 -3.52 -8.80 -24.20
C ARG A 173 -4.89 -8.97 -24.82
N ARG A 174 -5.23 -10.14 -25.39
CA ARG A 174 -6.58 -10.40 -25.90
C ARG A 174 -7.63 -10.45 -24.79
N ALA A 175 -7.34 -11.07 -23.66
CA ALA A 175 -8.23 -11.08 -22.50
C ALA A 175 -8.45 -9.67 -21.93
N GLU A 176 -7.38 -8.87 -21.89
CA GLU A 176 -7.39 -7.48 -21.44
C GLU A 176 -8.11 -6.56 -22.43
N SER A 177 -7.83 -6.64 -23.73
CA SER A 177 -8.57 -5.94 -24.79
C SER A 177 -10.05 -6.31 -24.79
N ALA A 178 -10.40 -7.57 -24.52
CA ALA A 178 -11.79 -7.99 -24.37
C ALA A 178 -12.45 -7.39 -23.10
N ARG A 179 -11.68 -7.16 -22.02
CA ARG A 179 -12.17 -6.52 -20.78
C ARG A 179 -12.27 -5.00 -20.88
N VAL A 180 -11.34 -4.35 -21.59
CA VAL A 180 -11.15 -2.89 -21.60
C VAL A 180 -11.67 -2.23 -22.87
N GLY A 181 -11.93 -3.02 -23.90
CA GLY A 181 -12.08 -2.54 -25.27
C GLY A 181 -10.71 -2.33 -25.92
N ASP A 182 -10.68 -2.35 -27.26
CA ASP A 182 -9.46 -2.32 -28.08
C ASP A 182 -8.61 -1.02 -27.95
N SER A 183 -9.00 -0.06 -27.11
CA SER A 183 -8.41 1.28 -27.04
C SER A 183 -7.90 1.68 -25.66
N ALA A 184 -7.39 0.75 -24.85
CA ALA A 184 -6.75 1.08 -23.57
C ALA A 184 -5.44 1.89 -23.77
N ARG A 185 -5.23 2.95 -23.00
CA ARG A 185 -3.97 3.69 -22.93
C ARG A 185 -3.16 3.21 -21.73
N LEU A 186 -1.88 2.92 -21.93
CA LEU A 186 -0.94 2.73 -20.81
C LEU A 186 -0.40 4.08 -20.34
N VAL A 187 -0.47 4.29 -19.04
CA VAL A 187 0.10 5.47 -18.36
C VAL A 187 1.16 4.98 -17.38
N GLU A 188 2.37 5.52 -17.50
CA GLU A 188 3.47 5.24 -16.57
C GLU A 188 3.33 6.11 -15.32
N ALA A 189 3.56 5.51 -14.15
CA ALA A 189 3.75 6.19 -12.89
C ALA A 189 5.07 5.74 -12.25
N ARG A 190 5.74 6.68 -11.56
CA ARG A 190 6.89 6.39 -10.71
C ARG A 190 6.41 6.38 -9.28
N LEU A 191 6.62 5.26 -8.59
CA LEU A 191 6.23 5.11 -7.19
C LEU A 191 7.40 5.54 -6.30
N GLY A 192 7.09 6.18 -5.18
CA GLY A 192 8.08 6.68 -4.22
C GLY A 192 8.36 5.68 -3.11
N THR A 193 7.46 4.71 -2.91
CA THR A 193 7.70 3.62 -1.98
C THR A 193 8.60 2.57 -2.64
N GLY A 194 9.82 2.44 -2.10
CA GLY A 194 10.73 1.35 -2.46
C GLY A 194 10.53 0.15 -1.54
N VAL A 195 10.63 -1.05 -2.10
CA VAL A 195 10.61 -2.31 -1.33
C VAL A 195 11.84 -3.13 -1.70
N GLU A 196 12.47 -3.74 -0.70
CA GLU A 196 13.59 -4.66 -0.93
C GLU A 196 13.12 -5.90 -1.72
N GLY A 197 13.93 -6.35 -2.69
CA GLY A 197 13.65 -7.60 -3.40
C GLY A 197 14.06 -8.84 -2.59
N PRO A 198 13.72 -10.05 -3.07
CA PRO A 198 14.15 -11.27 -2.41
C PRO A 198 15.68 -11.36 -2.42
N ALA A 199 16.27 -11.78 -1.29
CA ALA A 199 17.70 -12.06 -1.27
C ALA A 199 18.01 -13.23 -2.21
N ALA A 200 19.09 -13.13 -2.98
CA ALA A 200 19.48 -14.18 -3.91
C ALA A 200 19.72 -15.50 -3.17
N GLY A 201 18.96 -16.54 -3.52
CA GLY A 201 19.06 -17.86 -2.89
C GLY A 201 18.43 -17.95 -1.50
N ALA A 202 17.56 -17.01 -1.11
CA ALA A 202 16.77 -17.14 0.12
C ALA A 202 15.91 -18.41 0.08
N ALA A 203 15.87 -19.14 1.19
CA ALA A 203 14.99 -20.30 1.36
C ALA A 203 13.51 -19.91 1.21
N HIS A 204 13.16 -18.76 1.78
CA HIS A 204 11.83 -18.14 1.70
C HIS A 204 11.92 -16.80 0.96
N PRO A 205 11.76 -16.79 -0.39
CA PRO A 205 11.89 -15.57 -1.19
C PRO A 205 10.73 -14.59 -0.96
N ARG A 206 9.55 -15.10 -0.58
CA ARG A 206 8.39 -14.27 -0.24
C ARG A 206 7.69 -14.84 0.99
N VAL A 207 7.60 -14.00 2.01
CA VAL A 207 6.88 -14.32 3.25
C VAL A 207 5.73 -13.33 3.38
N ASP A 208 4.50 -13.82 3.49
CA ASP A 208 3.33 -13.01 3.72
C ASP A 208 2.99 -12.98 5.21
N VAL A 209 2.45 -11.87 5.69
CA VAL A 209 2.01 -11.71 7.07
C VAL A 209 0.49 -11.79 7.10
N VAL A 210 -0.03 -12.75 7.83
CA VAL A 210 -1.45 -13.03 7.96
C VAL A 210 -1.90 -12.63 9.35
N LEU A 211 -2.94 -11.79 9.42
CA LEU A 211 -3.64 -11.54 10.68
C LEU A 211 -4.54 -12.76 10.96
N PRO A 212 -4.41 -13.42 12.13
CA PRO A 212 -5.31 -14.48 12.52
C PRO A 212 -6.74 -13.94 12.68
N ALA A 213 -7.69 -14.85 12.85
CA ALA A 213 -9.08 -14.50 13.09
C ALA A 213 -9.22 -13.51 14.28
N SER A 214 -10.36 -12.82 14.34
CA SER A 214 -10.61 -11.66 15.22
C SER A 214 -10.46 -11.90 16.74
N ASP A 215 -10.14 -13.12 17.17
CA ASP A 215 -10.01 -13.51 18.58
C ASP A 215 -8.62 -13.21 19.19
N ASP A 216 -7.58 -12.98 18.37
CA ASP A 216 -6.26 -12.55 18.85
C ASP A 216 -5.67 -11.41 17.99
N PRO A 217 -6.14 -10.17 18.14
CA PRO A 217 -5.69 -9.03 17.34
C PRO A 217 -4.22 -8.65 17.61
N GLY A 218 -3.60 -9.22 18.65
CA GLY A 218 -2.20 -8.98 18.98
C GLY A 218 -1.23 -9.94 18.29
N ARG A 219 -1.72 -10.96 17.57
CA ARG A 219 -0.92 -11.99 16.90
C ARG A 219 -0.88 -11.73 15.39
N GLU A 220 0.26 -11.99 14.79
CA GLU A 220 0.46 -11.96 13.34
C GLU A 220 1.31 -13.18 12.96
N VAL A 221 1.00 -13.84 11.85
CA VAL A 221 1.64 -15.09 11.44
C VAL A 221 2.43 -14.88 10.15
N PHE A 222 3.67 -15.35 10.13
CA PHE A 222 4.52 -15.33 8.95
C PHE A 222 4.34 -16.63 8.17
N VAL A 223 4.01 -16.53 6.89
CA VAL A 223 3.69 -17.67 6.04
C VAL A 223 4.51 -17.61 4.76
N ASP A 224 5.16 -18.72 4.38
CA ASP A 224 5.80 -18.82 3.06
C ASP A 224 4.72 -18.76 1.97
N ALA A 225 4.84 -17.80 1.05
CA ALA A 225 3.86 -17.60 0.00
C ALA A 225 3.85 -18.72 -1.05
N ALA A 226 4.90 -19.55 -1.13
CA ALA A 226 5.01 -20.64 -2.09
C ALA A 226 4.12 -21.83 -1.71
N ASP A 227 4.04 -22.17 -0.43
CA ASP A 227 3.39 -23.41 0.03
C ASP A 227 2.46 -23.23 1.24
N GLY A 228 2.41 -22.04 1.84
CA GLY A 228 1.56 -21.76 2.98
C GLY A 228 2.12 -22.21 4.31
N THR A 229 3.40 -22.60 4.40
CA THR A 229 4.04 -23.04 5.64
C THR A 229 4.18 -21.89 6.63
N GLU A 230 3.77 -22.11 7.89
CA GLU A 230 3.96 -21.15 8.98
C GLU A 230 5.43 -21.13 9.41
N LEU A 231 6.08 -19.96 9.28
CA LEU A 231 7.49 -19.76 9.63
C LEU A 231 7.68 -19.22 11.05
N GLY A 232 6.61 -18.67 11.63
CA GLY A 232 6.62 -18.13 12.98
C GLY A 232 5.51 -17.10 13.20
N GLU A 233 5.60 -16.38 14.31
CA GLU A 233 4.62 -15.37 14.70
C GLU A 233 5.26 -14.13 15.32
N ARG A 234 4.52 -13.01 15.24
CA ARG A 234 4.76 -11.80 16.01
C ARG A 234 3.60 -11.62 16.99
N ARG A 235 3.92 -11.33 18.26
CA ARG A 235 2.93 -10.98 19.29
C ARG A 235 3.19 -9.60 19.87
N THR A 236 2.12 -8.82 19.95
CA THR A 236 2.09 -7.55 20.67
C THR A 236 2.14 -7.82 22.18
N VAL A 237 3.14 -7.25 22.85
CA VAL A 237 3.31 -7.31 24.30
C VAL A 237 2.87 -5.97 24.89
N ALA A 238 1.76 -6.01 25.63
CA ALA A 238 1.23 -4.85 26.33
C ALA A 238 1.60 -4.86 27.82
N VAL A 239 1.96 -3.71 28.37
CA VAL A 239 2.17 -3.47 29.79
C VAL A 239 1.23 -2.36 30.22
N ASP A 240 0.42 -2.62 31.25
CA ASP A 240 -0.60 -1.67 31.75
C ASP A 240 -1.57 -1.15 30.66
N GLY A 241 -1.86 -1.98 29.65
CA GLY A 241 -2.76 -1.65 28.54
C GLY A 241 -2.11 -0.86 27.39
N GLU A 242 -0.82 -0.54 27.50
CA GLU A 242 -0.06 0.12 26.43
C GLU A 242 0.88 -0.86 25.74
N VAL A 243 1.00 -0.73 24.41
CA VAL A 243 1.96 -1.53 23.63
C VAL A 243 3.38 -1.14 24.05
N ALA A 244 4.13 -2.09 24.60
CA ALA A 244 5.49 -1.91 25.10
C ALA A 244 6.55 -2.53 24.19
N ALA A 245 6.26 -3.70 23.61
CA ALA A 245 7.20 -4.44 22.77
C ALA A 245 6.48 -5.41 21.82
N PHE A 246 7.24 -6.01 20.92
CA PHE A 246 6.80 -7.05 20.01
C PHE A 246 7.72 -8.25 20.15
N ARG A 247 7.13 -9.44 20.33
CA ARG A 247 7.86 -10.70 20.42
C ARG A 247 7.76 -11.43 19.09
N TYR A 248 8.89 -11.76 18.50
CA TYR A 248 8.98 -12.60 17.30
C TYR A 248 9.42 -13.99 17.72
N THR A 249 8.68 -15.02 17.32
CA THR A 249 8.92 -16.42 17.70
C THR A 249 8.92 -17.27 16.43
N VAL A 250 9.98 -18.06 16.21
CA VAL A 250 10.05 -19.01 15.10
C VAL A 250 9.17 -20.23 15.40
N ALA A 251 8.54 -20.80 14.36
CA ALA A 251 7.75 -22.02 14.50
C ALA A 251 8.64 -23.22 14.93
N ASP A 252 8.07 -24.15 15.69
CA ASP A 252 8.84 -25.24 16.31
C ASP A 252 9.50 -26.21 15.30
N ASP A 253 8.96 -26.29 14.08
CA ASP A 253 9.38 -27.18 13.00
C ASP A 253 10.23 -26.50 11.93
N VAL A 254 10.69 -25.28 12.19
CA VAL A 254 11.48 -24.46 11.25
C VAL A 254 12.88 -24.21 11.81
N ASP A 255 13.91 -24.64 11.09
CA ASP A 255 15.33 -24.57 11.52
C ASP A 255 16.20 -23.61 10.70
N ASP A 256 15.71 -23.13 9.56
CA ASP A 256 16.40 -22.24 8.63
C ASP A 256 15.98 -20.77 8.77
N VAL A 257 15.14 -20.44 9.74
CA VAL A 257 14.65 -19.08 10.04
C VAL A 257 15.10 -18.61 11.42
N THR A 258 15.48 -17.34 11.51
CA THR A 258 15.81 -16.67 12.77
C THR A 258 14.75 -15.65 13.18
N PRO A 259 14.60 -15.35 14.50
CA PRO A 259 13.68 -14.29 14.95
C PRO A 259 13.96 -12.90 14.35
N ARG A 260 15.22 -12.64 13.95
CA ARG A 260 15.60 -11.38 13.26
C ARG A 260 15.11 -11.34 11.81
N GLU A 261 15.03 -12.48 11.14
CA GLU A 261 14.44 -12.57 9.80
C GLU A 261 12.94 -12.34 9.84
N LEU A 262 12.23 -12.87 10.86
CA LEU A 262 10.82 -12.56 11.10
C LEU A 262 10.58 -11.04 11.24
N ALA A 263 11.39 -10.35 12.05
CA ALA A 263 11.32 -8.89 12.18
C ALA A 263 11.59 -8.15 10.86
N ARG A 264 12.55 -8.62 10.06
CA ARG A 264 12.81 -8.05 8.73
C ARG A 264 11.65 -8.29 7.76
N TRP A 265 11.03 -9.46 7.76
CA TRP A 265 9.88 -9.77 6.91
C TRP A 265 8.64 -8.96 7.32
N HIS A 266 8.49 -8.66 8.61
CA HIS A 266 7.48 -7.72 9.09
C HIS A 266 7.71 -6.30 8.55
N ASP A 267 8.95 -5.79 8.60
CA ASP A 267 9.29 -4.50 7.97
C ASP A 267 8.95 -4.50 6.47
N GLN A 268 9.30 -5.58 5.75
CA GLN A 268 8.97 -5.73 4.33
C GLN A 268 7.46 -5.84 4.07
N HIS A 269 6.68 -6.42 4.99
CA HIS A 269 5.23 -6.44 4.91
C HIS A 269 4.64 -5.02 5.01
N LEU A 270 5.08 -4.23 6.00
CA LEU A 270 4.65 -2.83 6.13
C LEU A 270 5.03 -2.00 4.90
N GLN A 271 6.24 -2.20 4.35
CA GLN A 271 6.66 -1.54 3.11
C GLN A 271 5.80 -1.93 1.91
N ARG A 272 5.36 -3.20 1.81
CA ARG A 272 4.44 -3.65 0.76
C ARG A 272 3.04 -3.04 0.92
N GLN A 273 2.56 -2.83 2.14
CA GLN A 273 1.31 -2.10 2.38
C GLN A 273 1.41 -0.64 1.92
N LEU A 274 2.50 0.05 2.28
CA LEU A 274 2.77 1.41 1.81
C LEU A 274 2.88 1.48 0.28
N LEU A 275 3.53 0.48 -0.34
CA LEU A 275 3.62 0.37 -1.80
C LEU A 275 2.23 0.18 -2.42
N ALA A 276 1.37 -0.63 -1.80
CA ALA A 276 0.00 -0.83 -2.26
C ALA A 276 -0.79 0.47 -2.24
N ASP A 277 -0.63 1.28 -1.19
CA ASP A 277 -1.27 2.59 -1.06
C ASP A 277 -0.75 3.59 -2.11
N ASP A 278 0.57 3.65 -2.33
CA ASP A 278 1.19 4.50 -3.36
C ASP A 278 0.76 4.09 -4.78
N ALA A 279 0.72 2.78 -5.05
CA ALA A 279 0.21 2.24 -6.32
C ALA A 279 -1.28 2.54 -6.53
N ARG A 280 -2.09 2.41 -5.46
CA ARG A 280 -3.52 2.75 -5.50
C ARG A 280 -3.71 4.23 -5.78
N GLN A 281 -2.94 5.08 -5.12
CA GLN A 281 -2.99 6.52 -5.30
C GLN A 281 -2.64 6.90 -6.74
N ALA A 282 -1.56 6.32 -7.30
CA ALA A 282 -1.21 6.51 -8.70
C ALA A 282 -2.33 6.06 -9.66
N ALA A 283 -2.91 4.87 -9.42
CA ALA A 283 -4.01 4.35 -10.24
C ALA A 283 -5.26 5.26 -10.19
N VAL A 284 -5.64 5.75 -9.01
CA VAL A 284 -6.78 6.67 -8.82
C VAL A 284 -6.58 7.96 -9.62
N HIS A 285 -5.40 8.57 -9.56
CA HIS A 285 -5.10 9.80 -10.29
C HIS A 285 -5.17 9.60 -11.80
N VAL A 286 -4.56 8.51 -12.26
CA VAL A 286 -4.50 8.15 -13.66
C VAL A 286 -5.89 7.85 -14.23
N VAL A 287 -6.76 7.17 -13.47
CA VAL A 287 -8.18 6.96 -13.85
C VAL A 287 -8.98 8.27 -13.80
N ALA A 288 -8.67 9.17 -12.87
CA ALA A 288 -9.28 10.50 -12.78
C ALA A 288 -8.75 11.52 -13.82
N GLY A 289 -7.89 11.09 -14.74
CA GLY A 289 -7.40 11.92 -15.85
C GLY A 289 -6.39 13.00 -15.45
N ILE A 290 -5.77 12.87 -14.28
CA ILE A 290 -4.71 13.77 -13.79
C ILE A 290 -3.37 13.03 -13.68
N ALA A 291 -2.28 13.79 -13.59
CA ALA A 291 -0.97 13.20 -13.41
C ALA A 291 -0.92 12.43 -12.07
N PRO A 292 -0.28 11.24 -12.02
CA PRO A 292 -0.02 10.59 -10.73
C PRO A 292 0.82 11.55 -9.87
N PRO A 293 0.59 11.57 -8.54
CA PRO A 293 1.33 12.45 -7.67
C PRO A 293 2.83 12.15 -7.85
N ALA A 294 3.66 13.19 -7.89
CA ALA A 294 5.09 13.00 -7.77
C ALA A 294 5.31 12.43 -6.37
N SER A 295 5.61 11.12 -6.29
CA SER A 295 5.72 10.50 -4.98
C SER A 295 6.78 11.24 -4.16
N VAL A 296 6.39 11.64 -2.96
CA VAL A 296 7.30 12.26 -1.99
C VAL A 296 8.35 11.21 -1.68
N GLY A 297 9.55 11.37 -2.26
CA GLY A 297 10.68 10.57 -1.87
C GLY A 297 10.94 10.83 -0.39
N TYR A 298 10.72 9.84 0.46
CA TYR A 298 11.27 9.85 1.81
C TYR A 298 12.79 9.73 1.66
N GLY A 299 13.45 10.87 1.44
CA GLY A 299 14.89 10.96 1.30
C GLY A 299 15.59 10.46 2.55
N ALA A 300 16.74 9.81 2.33
CA ALA A 300 17.63 9.25 3.34
C ALA A 300 18.05 10.22 4.44
#